data_AF-A0AAD9X9G3-F1
#
_entry.id   AF-A0AAD9X9G3-F1
#
_cell.length_a   1.000
_cell.length_b   1.000
_cell.length_c   1.000
_cell.angle_alpha   90.00
_cell.angle_beta   90.00
_cell.angle_gamma   90.00
#
_symmetry.space_group_name_H-M   'P 1'
#
loop_
_entity.id
_entity.type
_entity.pdbx_description
1 polymer ?
#
loop_
_entity_poly.entity_id
_entity_poly.type
_entity_poly.pdbx_seq_one_letter_code
_entity_poly.pdbx_strand_id
1 'polypeptide(L)'
;MIEAKEIASEIEIEAVFHEKCIIQRKKQFGDNANEDAANEDMTQSAIKSFKVNYFIYIVDQALSSLENRLEQFQNYEETFGFLYDLRKLKSVNIDSLKNYCFNLEAWMKRGGVYDINGKDLFSELQILKDGLPKEIKKTIEVLNYLKEMDGCFLNA
;
A
#
# COMPACT_ATOMS: atom_id res chain seq x y z
N MET A 1 27.30 -6.34 -13.39
CA MET A 1 26.90 -7.73 -13.04
C MET A 1 27.05 -8.04 -11.55
N ILE A 2 27.96 -7.38 -10.82
CA ILE A 2 28.16 -7.61 -9.38
C ILE A 2 26.92 -7.15 -8.58
N GLU A 3 26.44 -5.92 -8.81
CA GLU A 3 25.22 -5.39 -8.16
C GLU A 3 23.97 -6.25 -8.40
N ALA A 4 23.76 -6.77 -9.60
CA ALA A 4 22.60 -7.59 -9.93
C ALA A 4 22.61 -8.97 -9.24
N LYS A 5 23.80 -9.50 -8.91
CA LYS A 5 23.93 -10.77 -8.17
C LYS A 5 23.69 -10.57 -6.67
N GLU A 6 24.12 -9.44 -6.10
CA GLU A 6 23.82 -9.08 -4.71
C GLU A 6 22.32 -8.92 -4.49
N ILE A 7 21.63 -8.20 -5.38
CA ILE A 7 20.17 -8.02 -5.29
C ILE A 7 19.42 -9.35 -5.39
N ALA A 8 19.83 -10.26 -6.30
CA ALA A 8 19.21 -11.57 -6.41
C ALA A 8 19.39 -12.43 -5.15
N SER A 9 20.57 -12.34 -4.52
CA SER A 9 20.85 -13.00 -3.24
C SER A 9 20.04 -12.44 -2.08
N GLU A 10 19.79 -11.13 -2.07
CA GLU A 10 19.01 -10.46 -1.02
C GLU A 10 17.52 -10.82 -1.09
N ILE A 11 17.01 -11.12 -2.29
CA ILE A 11 15.60 -11.50 -2.52
C ILE A 11 15.42 -13.04 -2.53
N GLU A 12 16.46 -13.81 -2.19
CA GLU A 12 16.46 -15.30 -2.20
C GLU A 12 16.09 -15.91 -3.57
N ILE A 13 16.43 -15.23 -4.67
CA ILE A 13 16.19 -15.70 -6.04
C ILE A 13 17.48 -16.24 -6.65
N GLU A 14 17.40 -17.37 -7.35
CA GLU A 14 18.56 -17.99 -7.99
C GLU A 14 19.14 -17.09 -9.10
N ALA A 15 20.40 -16.68 -8.92
CA ALA A 15 21.08 -15.70 -9.78
C ALA A 15 21.65 -16.32 -11.08
N VAL A 16 20.79 -16.95 -11.89
CA VAL A 16 21.18 -17.56 -13.18
C VAL A 16 21.04 -16.54 -14.31
N PHE A 17 22.15 -15.89 -14.66
CA PHE A 17 22.22 -15.01 -15.84
C PHE A 17 22.85 -15.79 -17.00
N HIS A 18 22.09 -16.01 -18.06
CA HIS A 18 22.58 -16.68 -19.26
C HIS A 18 23.58 -15.77 -19.99
N GLU A 19 24.73 -16.32 -20.37
CA GLU A 19 25.66 -15.60 -21.25
C GLU A 19 24.96 -15.31 -22.59
N LYS A 20 25.10 -14.08 -23.06
CA LYS A 20 24.49 -13.63 -24.31
C LYS A 20 25.03 -14.53 -25.44
N CYS A 21 24.14 -15.25 -26.13
CA CYS A 21 24.55 -16.11 -27.25
C CYS A 21 25.27 -15.27 -28.32
N ILE A 22 26.55 -15.56 -28.55
CA ILE A 22 27.32 -14.96 -29.63
C ILE A 22 27.01 -15.74 -30.91
N ILE A 23 26.17 -15.19 -31.77
CA ILE A 23 25.85 -15.78 -33.06
C ILE A 23 27.05 -15.58 -34.00
N GLN A 24 27.82 -16.64 -34.26
CA GLN A 24 28.89 -16.60 -35.26
C GLN A 24 28.34 -16.98 -36.64
N ARG A 25 28.29 -16.03 -37.58
CA ARG A 25 28.02 -16.29 -39.00
C ARG A 25 29.34 -16.60 -39.74
N LYS A 26 29.30 -17.48 -40.74
CA LYS A 26 30.44 -17.73 -41.63
C LYS A 26 30.76 -16.43 -42.41
N LYS A 27 31.88 -15.79 -42.08
CA LYS A 27 32.36 -14.54 -42.71
C LYS A 27 32.88 -14.85 -44.12
N GLN A 28 32.29 -14.25 -45.15
CA GLN A 28 32.86 -14.28 -46.50
C GLN A 28 33.98 -13.23 -46.57
N PHE A 29 35.09 -13.57 -47.22
CA PHE A 29 36.25 -12.71 -47.37
C PHE A 29 35.87 -11.46 -48.18
N GLY A 30 35.55 -10.36 -47.50
CA GLY A 30 35.21 -9.09 -48.14
C GLY A 30 34.48 -8.08 -47.27
N ASP A 31 33.78 -8.49 -46.21
CA ASP A 31 32.98 -7.56 -45.41
C ASP A 31 33.60 -7.16 -44.07
N ASN A 32 33.73 -5.85 -43.94
CA ASN A 32 34.58 -5.12 -43.02
C ASN A 32 33.93 -5.02 -41.64
N ALA A 33 34.76 -4.83 -40.61
CA ALA A 33 34.46 -4.73 -39.17
C ALA A 33 33.32 -3.76 -38.74
N ASN A 34 32.67 -3.08 -39.67
CA ASN A 34 31.58 -2.14 -39.44
C ASN A 34 30.23 -2.83 -39.16
N GLU A 35 30.00 -4.05 -39.65
CA GLU A 35 28.74 -4.77 -39.38
C GLU A 35 28.64 -5.27 -37.93
N ASP A 36 29.74 -5.70 -37.34
CA ASP A 36 29.78 -6.17 -35.94
C ASP A 36 29.51 -4.98 -34.98
N ALA A 37 30.12 -3.82 -35.24
CA ALA A 37 29.86 -2.57 -34.51
C ALA A 37 28.42 -2.04 -34.73
N ALA A 38 27.90 -2.09 -35.97
CA ALA A 38 26.54 -1.67 -36.27
C ALA A 38 25.49 -2.58 -35.64
N ASN A 39 25.73 -3.90 -35.59
CA ASN A 39 24.85 -4.84 -34.88
C ASN A 39 24.91 -4.61 -33.37
N GLU A 40 26.07 -4.34 -32.80
CA GLU A 40 26.21 -4.03 -31.37
C GLU A 40 25.52 -2.72 -30.99
N ASP A 41 25.65 -1.66 -31.80
CA ASP A 41 24.92 -0.40 -31.67
C ASP A 41 23.41 -0.56 -31.84
N MET A 42 22.97 -1.38 -32.81
CA MET A 42 21.54 -1.69 -33.00
C MET A 42 20.97 -2.47 -31.81
N THR A 43 21.77 -3.38 -31.22
CA THR A 43 21.35 -4.14 -30.03
C THR A 43 21.33 -3.25 -28.78
N GLN A 44 22.31 -2.36 -28.63
CA GLN A 44 22.33 -1.33 -27.59
C GLN A 44 21.14 -0.37 -27.73
N SER A 45 20.77 -0.01 -28.97
CA SER A 45 19.60 0.80 -29.28
C SER A 45 18.29 0.08 -28.90
N ALA A 46 18.16 -1.20 -29.22
CA ALA A 46 17.00 -2.00 -28.83
C ALA A 46 16.88 -2.18 -27.31
N ILE A 47 17.99 -2.40 -26.60
CA ILE A 47 18.03 -2.49 -25.13
C ILE A 47 17.67 -1.14 -24.49
N LYS A 48 18.23 -0.03 -25.01
CA LYS A 48 17.87 1.32 -24.55
C LYS A 48 16.39 1.61 -24.79
N SER A 49 15.87 1.23 -25.95
CA SER A 49 14.45 1.36 -26.29
C SER A 49 13.57 0.56 -25.34
N PHE A 50 13.90 -0.71 -25.06
CA PHE A 50 13.18 -1.50 -24.06
C PHE A 50 13.25 -0.89 -22.66
N LYS A 51 14.43 -0.46 -22.24
CA LYS A 51 14.63 0.16 -20.92
C LYS A 51 13.77 1.42 -20.75
N VAL A 52 13.77 2.31 -21.74
CA VAL A 52 13.06 3.59 -21.66
C VAL A 52 11.57 3.42 -21.91
N ASN A 53 11.18 2.73 -22.98
CA ASN A 53 9.78 2.69 -23.43
C ASN A 53 8.95 1.64 -22.68
N TYR A 54 9.59 0.68 -22.02
CA TYR A 54 8.88 -0.38 -21.30
C TYR A 54 9.25 -0.42 -19.83
N PHE A 55 10.51 -0.69 -19.49
CA PHE A 55 10.89 -0.91 -18.09
C PHE A 55 10.68 0.33 -17.21
N ILE A 56 11.21 1.48 -17.61
CA ILE A 56 11.07 2.74 -16.87
C ILE A 56 9.59 3.12 -16.79
N TYR A 57 8.85 3.03 -17.90
CA TYR A 57 7.41 3.31 -17.90
C TYR A 57 6.62 2.49 -16.88
N ILE A 58 6.87 1.17 -16.79
CA ILE A 58 6.19 0.30 -15.81
C ILE A 58 6.59 0.67 -14.37
N VAL A 59 7.87 0.99 -14.14
CA VAL A 59 8.36 1.41 -12.82
C VAL A 59 7.74 2.74 -12.40
N ASP A 60 7.70 3.73 -13.29
CA ASP A 60 7.09 5.03 -13.04
C ASP A 60 5.59 4.88 -12.75
N GLN A 61 4.90 4.02 -13.52
CA GLN A 61 3.48 3.74 -13.29
C GLN A 61 3.24 3.06 -11.93
N ALA A 62 4.10 2.12 -11.54
CA ALA A 62 4.03 1.47 -10.23
C ALA A 62 4.30 2.47 -9.10
N LEU A 63 5.27 3.37 -9.28
CA LEU A 63 5.60 4.42 -8.33
C LEU A 63 4.43 5.38 -8.14
N SER A 64 3.89 5.95 -9.23
CA SER A 64 2.73 6.85 -9.16
C SER A 64 1.50 6.16 -8.57
N SER A 65 1.30 4.87 -8.87
CA SER A 65 0.21 4.09 -8.25
C SER A 65 0.41 3.91 -6.75
N LEU A 66 1.64 3.72 -6.28
CA LEU A 66 1.94 3.57 -4.87
C LEU A 66 1.79 4.90 -4.12
N GLU A 67 2.26 6.00 -4.70
CA GLU A 67 2.11 7.36 -4.16
C GLU A 67 0.64 7.71 -3.95
N ASN A 68 -0.20 7.53 -4.97
CA ASN A 68 -1.65 7.77 -4.85
C ASN A 68 -2.28 6.90 -3.76
N ARG A 69 -1.87 5.62 -3.65
CA ARG A 69 -2.40 4.73 -2.61
C ARG A 69 -1.95 5.15 -1.21
N LEU A 70 -0.73 5.67 -1.04
CA LEU A 70 -0.25 6.21 0.24
C LEU A 70 -1.03 7.46 0.64
N GLU A 71 -1.32 8.36 -0.30
CA GLU A 71 -2.17 9.54 -0.05
C GLU A 71 -3.59 9.13 0.35
N GLN A 72 -4.18 8.13 -0.31
CA GLN A 72 -5.48 7.59 0.08
C GLN A 72 -5.46 7.00 1.50
N PHE A 73 -4.37 6.33 1.89
CA PHE A 73 -4.23 5.82 3.26
C PHE A 73 -4.14 6.94 4.29
N GLN A 74 -3.48 8.06 3.99
CA GLN A 74 -3.45 9.22 4.89
C GLN A 74 -4.86 9.80 5.08
N ASN A 75 -5.60 10.01 3.99
CA ASN A 75 -6.99 10.48 4.06
C ASN A 75 -7.90 9.52 4.85
N TYR A 76 -7.69 8.21 4.68
CA TYR A 76 -8.37 7.19 5.45
C TYR A 76 -8.00 7.25 6.94
N GLU A 77 -6.71 7.42 7.26
CA GLU A 77 -6.20 7.56 8.63
C GLU A 77 -6.78 8.78 9.33
N GLU A 78 -6.91 9.90 8.63
CA GLU A 78 -7.50 11.13 9.17
C GLU A 78 -8.99 10.95 9.50
N THR A 79 -9.72 10.23 8.67
CA THR A 79 -11.18 10.06 8.78
C THR A 79 -11.56 8.93 9.74
N PHE A 80 -10.97 7.74 9.59
CA PHE A 80 -11.29 6.53 10.35
C PHE A 80 -10.31 6.26 11.51
N GLY A 81 -9.24 7.06 11.62
CA GLY A 81 -8.14 6.93 12.58
C GLY A 81 -8.50 6.58 14.00
N PHE A 82 -9.49 7.31 14.50
CA PHE A 82 -9.90 7.25 15.89
C PHE A 82 -10.60 5.94 16.26
N LEU A 83 -11.10 5.17 15.29
CA LEU A 83 -11.83 3.92 15.52
C LEU A 83 -10.90 2.75 15.82
N TYR A 84 -9.71 2.71 15.21
CA TYR A 84 -8.79 1.56 15.35
C TYR A 84 -7.65 1.80 16.33
N ASP A 85 -7.23 3.05 16.59
CA ASP A 85 -6.26 3.31 17.65
C ASP A 85 -6.97 3.42 19.01
N LEU A 86 -7.04 2.30 19.72
CA LEU A 86 -7.60 2.21 21.06
C LEU A 86 -6.94 3.17 22.06
N ARG A 87 -5.66 3.50 21.89
CA ARG A 87 -4.98 4.46 22.76
C ARG A 87 -5.53 5.86 22.48
N LYS A 88 -5.68 6.23 21.21
CA LYS A 88 -6.30 7.49 20.78
C LYS A 88 -7.75 7.60 21.28
N LEU A 89 -8.54 6.52 21.15
CA LEU A 89 -9.92 6.47 21.65
C LEU A 89 -10.00 6.62 23.18
N LYS A 90 -9.09 5.99 23.93
CA LYS A 90 -9.04 6.13 25.40
C LYS A 90 -8.60 7.53 25.85
N SER A 91 -7.69 8.18 25.12
CA SER A 91 -7.13 9.48 25.49
C SER A 91 -7.89 10.70 24.96
N VAL A 92 -8.69 10.54 23.90
CA VAL A 92 -9.40 11.68 23.27
C VAL A 92 -10.37 12.32 24.25
N ASN A 93 -10.48 13.64 24.22
CA ASN A 93 -11.50 14.37 24.99
C ASN A 93 -12.91 14.11 24.39
N ILE A 94 -13.95 14.46 25.14
CA ILE A 94 -15.35 14.21 24.74
C ILE A 94 -15.72 15.06 23.50
N ASP A 95 -15.31 16.33 23.48
CA ASP A 95 -15.65 17.26 22.38
C ASP A 95 -14.99 16.88 21.04
N SER A 96 -13.72 16.45 21.06
CA SER A 96 -13.05 15.98 19.85
C SER A 96 -13.60 14.63 19.40
N LEU A 97 -13.96 13.71 20.30
CA LEU A 97 -14.62 12.46 19.92
C LEU A 97 -15.94 12.73 19.20
N LYS A 98 -16.74 13.66 19.74
CA LYS A 98 -17.98 14.12 19.12
C LYS A 98 -17.73 14.70 17.72
N ASN A 99 -16.73 15.57 17.58
CA ASN A 99 -16.36 16.14 16.29
C ASN A 99 -15.90 15.08 15.29
N TYR A 100 -15.13 14.07 15.72
CA TYR A 100 -14.73 12.96 14.84
C TYR A 100 -15.93 12.17 14.33
N CYS A 101 -16.93 11.90 15.17
CA CYS A 101 -18.13 11.19 14.75
C CYS A 101 -18.97 12.00 13.75
N PHE A 102 -19.13 13.31 13.95
CA PHE A 102 -19.83 14.17 12.98
C PHE A 102 -19.07 14.37 11.67
N ASN A 103 -17.74 14.46 11.74
CA ASN A 103 -16.91 14.51 10.54
C ASN A 103 -17.04 13.21 9.73
N LEU A 104 -17.07 12.07 10.41
CA LEU A 104 -17.27 10.77 9.77
C LEU A 104 -18.67 10.65 9.12
N GLU A 105 -19.73 11.07 9.83
CA GLU A 105 -21.08 11.16 9.27
C GLU A 105 -21.12 12.03 8.00
N ALA A 106 -20.50 13.22 8.05
CA ALA A 106 -20.43 14.11 6.90
C ALA A 106 -19.65 13.50 5.73
N TRP A 107 -18.56 12.78 6.02
CA TRP A 107 -17.76 12.09 5.02
C TRP A 107 -18.51 10.93 4.36
N MET A 108 -19.33 10.21 5.14
CA MET A 108 -20.17 9.09 4.69
C MET A 108 -21.53 9.55 4.14
N LYS A 109 -21.65 10.82 3.73
CA LYS A 109 -22.85 11.35 3.09
C LYS A 109 -22.79 11.14 1.58
N ARG A 110 -23.79 10.47 1.01
CA ARG A 110 -23.95 10.35 -0.45
C ARG A 110 -25.41 10.61 -0.85
N GLY A 111 -25.63 11.58 -1.75
CA GLY A 111 -26.97 11.88 -2.27
C GLY A 111 -27.98 12.35 -1.20
N GLY A 112 -27.51 12.88 -0.07
CA GLY A 112 -28.38 13.32 1.03
C GLY A 112 -28.73 12.21 2.03
N VAL A 113 -28.33 10.96 1.74
CA VAL A 113 -28.41 9.83 2.67
C VAL A 113 -27.08 9.70 3.41
N TYR A 114 -27.14 9.31 4.67
CA TYR A 114 -26.01 9.10 5.55
C TYR A 114 -25.94 7.62 5.89
N ASP A 115 -24.76 7.01 5.74
CA ASP A 115 -24.57 5.58 6.07
C ASP A 115 -24.47 5.35 7.59
N ILE A 116 -24.09 6.40 8.35
CA ILE A 116 -23.88 6.35 9.80
C ILE A 116 -24.53 7.59 10.44
N ASN A 117 -25.12 7.41 11.62
CA ASN A 117 -25.55 8.51 12.49
C ASN A 117 -24.41 8.88 13.46
N GLY A 118 -23.88 10.10 13.31
CA GLY A 118 -22.74 10.58 14.11
C GLY A 118 -23.06 10.69 15.60
N LYS A 119 -24.32 10.98 15.96
CA LYS A 119 -24.76 11.09 17.35
C LYS A 119 -24.82 9.72 18.03
N ASP A 120 -25.38 8.72 17.34
CA ASP A 120 -25.50 7.36 17.87
C ASP A 120 -24.11 6.74 18.03
N LEU A 121 -23.27 6.86 17.00
CA LEU A 121 -21.87 6.41 17.05
C LEU A 121 -21.10 7.04 18.23
N PHE A 122 -21.26 8.35 18.44
CA PHE A 122 -20.62 9.03 19.57
C PHE A 122 -21.05 8.44 20.92
N SER A 123 -22.35 8.19 21.10
CA SER A 123 -22.88 7.60 22.33
C SER A 123 -22.38 6.17 22.56
N GLU A 124 -22.36 5.34 21.51
CA GLU A 124 -21.83 3.96 21.58
C GLU A 124 -20.33 3.95 21.93
N LEU A 125 -19.54 4.79 21.27
CA LEU A 125 -18.10 4.89 21.53
C LEU A 125 -17.80 5.46 22.92
N GLN A 126 -18.63 6.34 23.45
CA GLN A 126 -18.49 6.85 24.81
C GLN A 126 -18.72 5.74 25.84
N ILE A 127 -19.78 4.94 25.67
CA ILE A 127 -20.06 3.77 26.52
C ILE A 127 -18.90 2.77 26.44
N LEU A 128 -18.41 2.50 25.22
CA LEU A 128 -17.28 1.62 25.00
C LEU A 128 -16.01 2.13 25.69
N LYS A 129 -15.71 3.42 25.55
CA LYS A 129 -14.54 4.06 26.15
C LYS A 129 -14.57 3.97 27.68
N ASP A 130 -15.71 4.24 28.29
CA ASP A 130 -15.88 4.24 29.75
C ASP A 130 -15.97 2.82 30.31
N GLY A 131 -16.52 1.88 29.54
CA GLY A 131 -16.69 0.47 29.92
C GLY A 131 -15.48 -0.43 29.66
N LEU A 132 -14.50 0.00 28.85
CA LEU A 132 -13.35 -0.85 28.49
C LEU A 132 -12.30 -0.91 29.61
N PRO A 133 -11.89 -2.12 30.05
CA PRO A 133 -10.74 -2.29 30.94
C PRO A 133 -9.46 -1.65 30.41
N LYS A 134 -8.60 -1.19 31.32
CA LYS A 134 -7.34 -0.49 30.96
C LYS A 134 -6.32 -1.43 30.32
N GLU A 135 -6.42 -2.72 30.65
CA GLU A 135 -5.53 -3.79 30.23
C GLU A 135 -5.69 -4.12 28.74
N ILE A 136 -6.88 -3.89 28.19
CA ILE A 136 -7.19 -4.16 26.78
C ILE A 136 -6.43 -3.18 25.87
N LYS A 137 -5.62 -3.74 24.98
CA LYS A 137 -4.79 -2.97 24.04
C LYS A 137 -5.05 -3.34 22.59
N LYS A 138 -5.60 -4.52 22.33
CA LYS A 138 -5.86 -5.01 20.96
C LYS A 138 -7.34 -5.00 20.65
N THR A 139 -7.68 -4.75 19.40
CA THR A 139 -9.08 -4.77 18.92
C THR A 139 -9.74 -6.14 19.12
N ILE A 140 -8.99 -7.23 19.00
CA ILE A 140 -9.52 -8.58 19.25
C ILE A 140 -9.93 -8.80 20.72
N GLU A 141 -9.21 -8.18 21.66
CA GLU A 141 -9.54 -8.24 23.09
C GLU A 141 -10.80 -7.43 23.39
N VAL A 142 -11.01 -6.30 22.69
CA VAL A 142 -12.26 -5.53 22.76
C VAL A 142 -13.43 -6.38 22.29
N LEU A 143 -13.30 -7.08 21.16
CA LEU A 143 -14.35 -7.97 20.65
C LEU A 143 -14.70 -9.10 21.64
N ASN A 144 -13.68 -9.74 22.22
CA ASN A 144 -13.89 -10.78 23.22
C ASN A 144 -14.58 -10.21 24.48
N TYR A 145 -14.20 -9.02 24.93
CA TYR A 145 -14.83 -8.35 26.05
C TYR A 145 -16.31 -8.03 25.78
N LEU A 146 -16.61 -7.52 24.59
CA LEU A 146 -17.99 -7.22 24.18
C LEU A 146 -18.85 -8.49 24.11
N LYS A 147 -18.27 -9.61 23.64
CA LYS A 147 -18.95 -10.90 23.61
C LYS A 147 -19.28 -11.44 25.01
N GLU A 148 -18.41 -11.21 26.00
CA GLU A 148 -18.66 -11.62 27.39
C GLU A 148 -19.67 -10.70 28.10
N MET A 149 -19.83 -9.46 27.62
CA MET A 149 -20.83 -8.50 28.09
C MET A 149 -22.21 -8.82 27.50
N ASP A 150 -22.78 -9.94 27.93
CA ASP A 150 -24.07 -10.47 27.47
C ASP A 150 -25.21 -9.43 27.65
N GLY A 151 -25.61 -8.78 26.55
CA GLY A 151 -26.79 -7.89 26.49
C GLY A 151 -26.57 -6.36 26.40
N CYS A 152 -25.33 -5.85 26.51
CA CYS A 152 -25.10 -4.40 26.41
C CYS A 152 -25.02 -3.88 24.97
N PHE A 153 -24.71 -4.75 24.01
CA PHE A 153 -24.59 -4.42 22.59
C PHE A 153 -25.32 -5.48 21.77
N LEU A 154 -26.54 -5.18 21.36
CA LEU A 154 -27.45 -6.14 20.69
C LEU A 154 -26.91 -6.69 19.36
N ASN A 155 -25.87 -6.05 18.81
CA ASN A 155 -25.26 -6.39 17.52
C ASN A 155 -23.82 -6.95 17.65
N ALA A 156 -23.31 -7.14 18.88
CA ALA A 156 -21.94 -7.62 19.13
C ALA A 156 -21.82 -9.15 19.13
#